data_AF-A0A3N2NSP4-F1
#
_entry.id   AF-A0A3N2NSP4-F1
#
_cell.length_a   1.000
_cell.length_b   1.000
_cell.length_c   1.000
_cell.angle_alpha   90.00
_cell.angle_beta   90.00
_cell.angle_gamma   90.00
#
_symmetry.space_group_name_H-M   'P 1'
#
loop_
_entity.id
_entity.type
_entity.pdbx_description
1 polymer ?
#
loop_
_entity_poly.entity_id
_entity_poly.type
_entity_poly.pdbx_seq_one_letter_code
_entity_poly.pdbx_strand_id
1 'polypeptide(L)'
;MEMRLFGNAIAIKNTGCRNGTLPANHIPPYVNLFVKVTNGCNARCAFCSNRGCNDTSVPFDHDKLWRVVDELLSNSILVNRINITGGEPATVPGVVNSVLERASIDKYRGIHLHLNTNGLLPSSQEMMRHTRWNSISMSLHHYNRSILSEIYGTQTLDGAFAFEGVNMDIVNASCNLIRGYIDNNVEVEKMLRFAISLSLPRLGFVALMKVNDYCKKHYVDFDEINFTNIPHLYFTESRNRGADCKCSNYLYNHNGRILEVYMRNYSNPNYCESTLLYDGQYLRQGFHDDNIIY
;
A
#
# COMPACT_ATOMS: atom_id res chain seq x y z
N MET A 1 -4.31 18.69 -13.27
CA MET A 1 -4.80 18.75 -14.67
C MET A 1 -6.04 17.91 -14.78
N GLU A 2 -7.04 18.33 -15.54
CA GLU A 2 -8.26 17.56 -15.76
C GLU A 2 -8.15 16.74 -17.05
N MET A 3 -8.56 15.48 -17.00
CA MET A 3 -8.71 14.60 -18.16
C MET A 3 -10.07 13.93 -18.11
N ARG A 4 -10.46 13.20 -19.17
CA ARG A 4 -11.72 12.45 -19.19
C ARG A 4 -11.48 10.95 -19.24
N LEU A 5 -12.35 10.21 -18.57
CA LEU A 5 -12.41 8.76 -18.59
C LEU A 5 -13.89 8.36 -18.66
N PHE A 6 -14.29 7.59 -19.68
CA PHE A 6 -15.71 7.27 -19.92
C PHE A 6 -16.62 8.52 -19.95
N GLY A 7 -16.10 9.64 -20.46
CA GLY A 7 -16.81 10.92 -20.52
C GLY A 7 -16.81 11.75 -19.22
N ASN A 8 -16.41 11.18 -18.08
CA ASN A 8 -16.36 11.85 -16.78
C ASN A 8 -15.00 12.49 -16.52
N ALA A 9 -14.99 13.66 -15.87
CA ALA A 9 -13.76 14.38 -15.52
C ALA A 9 -13.00 13.67 -14.39
N ILE A 10 -11.68 13.59 -14.52
CA ILE A 10 -10.76 13.08 -13.51
C ILE A 10 -9.57 14.02 -13.31
N ALA A 11 -9.15 14.19 -12.06
CA ALA A 11 -7.98 14.96 -11.68
C ALA A 11 -6.69 14.13 -11.78
N ILE A 12 -5.73 14.57 -12.60
CA ILE A 12 -4.43 13.95 -12.78
C ILE A 12 -3.31 14.94 -12.42
N LYS A 13 -2.30 14.42 -11.72
CA LYS A 13 -1.10 15.17 -11.37
C LYS A 13 -0.37 15.58 -12.63
N ASN A 14 -0.02 16.85 -12.74
CA ASN A 14 0.84 17.38 -13.81
C ASN A 14 2.26 17.68 -13.34
N THR A 15 2.50 17.61 -12.02
CA THR A 15 3.81 17.84 -11.38
C THR A 15 4.13 16.74 -10.39
N GLY A 16 5.41 16.39 -10.28
CA GLY A 16 5.95 15.43 -9.32
C GLY A 16 5.90 15.95 -7.89
N CYS A 17 6.50 15.21 -6.94
CA CYS A 17 6.71 15.76 -5.60
C CYS A 17 7.92 16.69 -5.60
N ARG A 18 7.92 17.69 -4.70
CA ARG A 18 9.12 18.46 -4.38
C ARG A 18 10.14 17.55 -3.72
N ASN A 19 11.43 17.76 -3.97
CA ASN A 19 12.52 17.01 -3.32
C ASN A 19 13.28 17.97 -2.39
N GLY A 20 13.09 17.81 -1.08
CA GLY A 20 13.54 18.80 -0.10
C GLY A 20 13.04 20.20 -0.46
N THR A 21 13.98 21.11 -0.73
CA THR A 21 13.72 22.49 -1.15
C THR A 21 13.49 22.65 -2.66
N LEU A 22 13.89 21.66 -3.48
CA LEU A 22 13.81 21.72 -4.93
C LEU A 22 12.34 21.77 -5.41
N PRO A 23 12.04 22.55 -6.45
CA PRO A 23 10.68 22.63 -7.01
C PRO A 23 10.26 21.30 -7.63
N ALA A 24 8.95 21.12 -7.76
CA ALA A 24 8.39 19.96 -8.46
C ALA A 24 8.58 20.10 -9.97
N ASN A 25 8.95 19.02 -10.64
CA ASN A 25 9.07 18.97 -12.09
C ASN A 25 7.77 18.52 -12.74
N HIS A 26 7.55 18.91 -14.00
CA HIS A 26 6.47 18.35 -14.80
C HIS A 26 6.63 16.84 -15.01
N ILE A 27 5.51 16.13 -15.00
CA ILE A 27 5.43 14.69 -15.19
C ILE A 27 4.37 14.36 -16.23
N PRO A 28 4.53 13.25 -16.99
CA PRO A 28 3.47 12.78 -17.87
C PRO A 28 2.24 12.34 -17.07
N PRO A 29 1.05 12.35 -17.69
CA PRO A 29 -0.18 11.91 -17.03
C PRO A 29 -0.09 10.42 -16.70
N TYR A 30 -0.30 10.10 -15.43
CA TYR A 30 -0.38 8.72 -14.98
C TYR A 30 -1.42 8.55 -13.88
N VAL A 31 -1.83 7.31 -13.64
CA VAL A 31 -2.64 6.90 -12.50
C VAL A 31 -2.04 5.71 -11.76
N ASN A 32 -2.29 5.64 -10.46
CA ASN A 32 -2.22 4.41 -9.70
C ASN A 32 -3.64 3.87 -9.57
N LEU A 33 -3.89 2.67 -10.12
CA LEU A 33 -5.17 2.00 -10.05
C LEU A 33 -5.16 1.02 -8.88
N PHE A 34 -5.98 1.27 -7.87
CA PHE A 34 -6.23 0.34 -6.78
C PHE A 34 -7.38 -0.58 -7.18
N VAL A 35 -7.18 -1.87 -7.07
CA VAL A 35 -8.18 -2.89 -7.40
C VAL A 35 -8.50 -3.64 -6.14
N LYS A 36 -9.65 -3.31 -5.55
CA LYS A 36 -10.18 -3.98 -4.36
C LYS A 36 -10.90 -5.24 -4.83
N VAL A 37 -10.24 -6.39 -4.72
CA VAL A 37 -10.76 -7.67 -5.27
C VAL A 37 -11.86 -8.32 -4.40
N THR A 38 -12.01 -7.86 -3.15
CA THR A 38 -13.01 -8.33 -2.19
C THR A 38 -13.20 -7.33 -1.06
N ASN A 39 -14.34 -7.37 -0.38
CA ASN A 39 -14.55 -6.71 0.91
C ASN A 39 -14.20 -7.63 2.09
N GLY A 40 -14.10 -8.94 1.87
CA GLY A 40 -13.76 -9.93 2.89
C GLY A 40 -12.31 -9.82 3.39
N CYS A 41 -12.12 -9.99 4.71
CA CYS A 41 -10.81 -10.00 5.34
C CYS A 41 -10.80 -10.99 6.53
N ASN A 42 -9.68 -11.71 6.70
CA ASN A 42 -9.45 -12.57 7.86
C ASN A 42 -9.08 -11.79 9.13
N ALA A 43 -8.70 -10.52 9.00
CA ALA A 43 -8.36 -9.61 10.09
C ALA A 43 -9.47 -8.59 10.37
N ARG A 44 -9.45 -7.98 11.56
CA ARG A 44 -10.42 -7.01 12.07
C ARG A 44 -9.74 -5.76 12.63
N CYS A 45 -8.68 -5.29 11.96
CA CYS A 45 -7.84 -4.21 12.45
C CYS A 45 -8.65 -2.94 12.75
N ALA A 46 -8.47 -2.36 13.93
CA ALA A 46 -9.27 -1.23 14.38
C ALA A 46 -9.06 0.03 13.53
N PHE A 47 -7.89 0.19 12.91
CA PHE A 47 -7.52 1.32 12.04
C PHE A 47 -8.00 1.17 10.59
N CYS A 48 -8.43 -0.01 10.14
CA CYS A 48 -8.68 -0.28 8.72
C CYS A 48 -9.88 0.54 8.20
N SER A 49 -9.76 1.07 6.98
CA SER A 49 -10.88 1.73 6.28
C SER A 49 -11.96 0.74 5.82
N ASN A 50 -11.59 -0.52 5.58
CA ASN A 50 -12.52 -1.60 5.23
C ASN A 50 -13.29 -2.16 6.45
N ARG A 51 -13.09 -1.58 7.64
CA ARG A 51 -13.76 -2.03 8.86
C ARG A 51 -15.27 -1.82 8.73
N GLY A 52 -16.04 -2.87 8.97
CA GLY A 52 -17.50 -2.83 8.88
C GLY A 52 -18.04 -2.93 7.45
N CYS A 53 -17.18 -3.06 6.43
CA CYS A 53 -17.65 -3.44 5.11
C CYS A 53 -18.14 -4.90 5.16
N ASN A 54 -19.40 -5.09 4.76
CA ASN A 54 -19.95 -6.43 4.59
C ASN A 54 -19.39 -7.04 3.30
N ASP A 55 -19.16 -8.35 3.33
CA ASP A 55 -18.86 -9.08 2.11
C ASP A 55 -20.09 -9.02 1.21
N THR A 56 -19.93 -8.42 0.03
CA THR A 56 -21.01 -8.29 -0.93
C THR A 56 -21.01 -9.52 -1.80
N SER A 57 -22.15 -10.20 -1.94
CA SER A 57 -22.30 -11.37 -2.82
C SER A 57 -22.17 -11.05 -4.31
N VAL A 58 -21.80 -9.82 -4.68
CA VAL A 58 -21.66 -9.39 -6.06
C VAL A 58 -20.31 -9.89 -6.61
N PRO A 59 -20.30 -10.67 -7.70
CA PRO A 59 -19.06 -11.15 -8.30
C PRO A 59 -18.17 -10.00 -8.78
N PHE A 60 -16.85 -10.17 -8.67
CA PHE A 60 -15.89 -9.24 -9.24
C PHE A 60 -15.98 -9.25 -10.77
N ASP A 61 -16.21 -8.09 -11.41
CA ASP A 61 -16.27 -7.98 -12.87
C ASP A 61 -14.87 -7.75 -13.44
N HIS A 62 -14.24 -8.84 -13.90
CA HIS A 62 -12.92 -8.80 -14.53
C HIS A 62 -12.93 -8.03 -15.86
N ASP A 63 -13.96 -8.20 -16.69
CA ASP A 63 -13.99 -7.57 -18.01
C ASP A 63 -14.10 -6.06 -17.90
N LYS A 64 -14.85 -5.55 -16.92
CA LYS A 64 -14.91 -4.12 -16.63
C LYS A 64 -13.58 -3.57 -16.13
N LEU A 65 -12.83 -4.28 -15.26
CA LEU A 65 -11.47 -3.86 -14.87
C LEU A 65 -10.59 -3.62 -16.09
N TRP A 66 -10.60 -4.55 -17.04
CA TRP A 66 -9.73 -4.46 -18.22
C TRP A 66 -10.24 -3.45 -19.24
N ARG A 67 -11.55 -3.20 -19.34
CA ARG A 67 -12.09 -2.04 -20.06
C ARG A 67 -11.60 -0.72 -19.47
N VAL A 68 -11.50 -0.61 -18.14
CA VAL A 68 -10.90 0.57 -17.48
C VAL A 68 -9.43 0.74 -17.85
N VAL A 69 -8.65 -0.34 -17.81
CA VAL A 69 -7.23 -0.30 -18.22
C VAL A 69 -7.10 0.13 -19.69
N ASP A 70 -7.94 -0.41 -20.57
CA ASP A 70 -7.93 -0.07 -21.99
C ASP A 70 -8.29 1.40 -22.23
N GLU A 71 -9.33 1.91 -21.56
CA GLU A 71 -9.71 3.33 -21.65
C GLU A 71 -8.57 4.25 -21.20
N LEU A 72 -7.86 3.91 -20.11
CA LEU A 72 -6.70 4.67 -19.65
C LEU A 72 -5.59 4.72 -20.71
N LEU A 73 -5.26 3.58 -21.31
CA LEU A 73 -4.23 3.48 -22.35
C LEU A 73 -4.64 4.25 -23.62
N SER A 74 -5.89 4.13 -24.05
CA SER A 74 -6.43 4.85 -25.22
C SER A 74 -6.43 6.37 -25.02
N ASN A 75 -6.58 6.86 -23.79
CA ASN A 75 -6.49 8.28 -23.45
C ASN A 75 -5.04 8.75 -23.19
N SER A 76 -4.02 7.94 -23.52
CA SER A 76 -2.60 8.25 -23.26
C SER A 76 -2.29 8.52 -21.78
N ILE A 77 -3.04 7.90 -20.87
CA ILE A 77 -2.81 7.96 -19.44
C ILE A 77 -2.01 6.71 -19.05
N LEU A 78 -0.80 6.90 -18.53
CA LEU A 78 0.02 5.78 -18.08
C LEU A 78 -0.60 5.11 -16.85
N VAL A 79 -0.80 3.80 -16.90
CA VAL A 79 -1.07 3.00 -15.70
C VAL A 79 0.25 2.74 -14.99
N ASN A 80 0.63 3.64 -14.08
CA ASN A 80 1.90 3.55 -13.35
C ASN A 80 1.99 2.26 -12.51
N ARG A 81 0.87 1.88 -11.90
CA ARG A 81 0.78 0.69 -11.06
C ARG A 81 -0.67 0.24 -10.93
N ILE A 82 -0.87 -1.07 -10.97
CA ILE A 82 -2.10 -1.71 -10.46
C ILE A 82 -1.79 -2.28 -9.07
N ASN A 83 -2.45 -1.75 -8.05
CA ASN A 83 -2.35 -2.19 -6.67
C ASN A 83 -3.50 -3.16 -6.39
N ILE A 84 -3.21 -4.46 -6.37
CA ILE A 84 -4.16 -5.48 -5.93
C ILE A 84 -4.27 -5.38 -4.41
N THR A 85 -5.49 -5.14 -3.95
CA THR A 85 -5.86 -4.92 -2.55
C THR A 85 -7.27 -5.47 -2.31
N GLY A 86 -7.89 -5.19 -1.17
CA GLY A 86 -9.19 -5.75 -0.81
C GLY A 86 -9.64 -5.28 0.57
N GLY A 87 -10.40 -6.15 1.24
CA GLY A 87 -10.01 -6.56 2.58
C GLY A 87 -8.68 -7.31 2.52
N GLU A 88 -8.70 -8.63 2.33
CA GLU A 88 -7.51 -9.46 2.11
C GLU A 88 -7.59 -10.24 0.79
N PRO A 89 -6.73 -9.97 -0.20
CA PRO A 89 -6.72 -10.69 -1.48
C PRO A 89 -6.60 -12.21 -1.36
N ALA A 90 -5.86 -12.70 -0.35
CA ALA A 90 -5.66 -14.13 -0.12
C ALA A 90 -6.93 -14.91 0.28
N THR A 91 -8.05 -14.21 0.53
CA THR A 91 -9.38 -14.83 0.72
C THR A 91 -10.07 -15.17 -0.60
N VAL A 92 -9.64 -14.59 -1.72
CA VAL A 92 -10.21 -14.79 -3.06
C VAL A 92 -9.12 -15.07 -4.12
N PRO A 93 -8.24 -16.07 -3.90
CA PRO A 93 -7.09 -16.32 -4.77
C PRO A 93 -7.47 -16.55 -6.24
N GLY A 94 -8.63 -17.16 -6.52
CA GLY A 94 -9.14 -17.33 -7.88
C GLY A 94 -9.34 -16.00 -8.63
N VAL A 95 -9.92 -14.99 -7.97
CA VAL A 95 -10.12 -13.65 -8.56
C VAL A 95 -8.77 -13.00 -8.88
N VAL A 96 -7.83 -13.08 -7.94
CA VAL A 96 -6.49 -12.52 -8.10
C VAL A 96 -5.72 -13.21 -9.22
N ASN A 97 -5.75 -14.54 -9.29
CA ASN A 97 -5.08 -15.32 -10.33
C ASN A 97 -5.60 -14.96 -11.72
N SER A 98 -6.92 -14.83 -11.91
CA SER A 98 -7.48 -14.39 -13.20
C SER A 98 -7.04 -12.97 -13.59
N VAL A 99 -6.85 -12.06 -12.63
CA VAL A 99 -6.24 -10.74 -12.90
C VAL A 99 -4.78 -10.89 -13.32
N LEU A 100 -3.99 -11.73 -12.64
CA LEU A 100 -2.57 -11.95 -12.96
C LEU A 100 -2.37 -12.61 -14.33
N GLU A 101 -3.20 -13.59 -14.67
CA GLU A 101 -3.21 -14.26 -15.97
C GLU A 101 -3.46 -13.26 -17.09
N ARG A 102 -4.53 -12.45 -16.99
CA ARG A 102 -4.82 -11.44 -18.01
C ARG A 102 -3.75 -10.36 -18.07
N ALA A 103 -3.20 -9.94 -16.93
CA ALA A 103 -2.09 -8.99 -16.86
C ALA A 103 -0.77 -9.53 -17.46
N SER A 104 -0.68 -10.83 -17.72
CA SER A 104 0.52 -11.47 -18.30
C SER A 104 0.51 -11.49 -19.83
N ILE A 105 -0.63 -11.18 -20.46
CA ILE A 105 -0.75 -11.00 -21.92
C ILE A 105 0.10 -9.80 -22.35
N ASP A 106 0.74 -9.88 -23.53
CA ASP A 106 1.71 -8.90 -24.03
C ASP A 106 1.24 -7.45 -23.94
N LYS A 107 -0.04 -7.19 -24.26
CA LYS A 107 -0.66 -5.86 -24.17
C LYS A 107 -0.52 -5.21 -22.78
N TYR A 108 -0.60 -6.00 -21.71
CA TYR A 108 -0.60 -5.52 -20.32
C TYR A 108 0.68 -5.87 -19.55
N ARG A 109 1.59 -6.62 -20.17
CA ARG A 109 2.79 -7.17 -19.53
C ARG A 109 3.70 -6.09 -18.95
N GLY A 110 3.75 -4.92 -19.58
CA GLY A 110 4.52 -3.76 -19.11
C GLY A 110 3.94 -3.04 -17.88
N ILE A 111 2.72 -3.36 -17.46
CA ILE A 111 2.09 -2.72 -16.30
C ILE A 111 2.66 -3.29 -15.01
N HIS A 112 3.12 -2.41 -14.12
CA HIS A 112 3.62 -2.78 -12.80
C HIS A 112 2.48 -3.27 -11.91
N LEU A 113 2.55 -4.52 -11.46
CA LEU A 113 1.61 -5.10 -10.51
C LEU A 113 2.19 -5.12 -9.10
N HIS A 114 1.37 -4.67 -8.15
CA HIS A 114 1.72 -4.60 -6.74
C HIS A 114 0.66 -5.32 -5.89
N LEU A 115 1.09 -6.29 -5.09
CA LEU A 115 0.22 -6.96 -4.12
C LEU A 115 0.28 -6.24 -2.78
N ASN A 116 -0.88 -5.95 -2.18
CA ASN A 116 -0.99 -5.57 -0.77
C ASN A 116 -1.69 -6.71 -0.01
N THR A 117 -1.05 -7.25 1.03
CA THR A 117 -1.59 -8.37 1.81
C THR A 117 -1.19 -8.23 3.29
N ASN A 118 -1.98 -8.80 4.20
CA ASN A 118 -1.59 -8.94 5.60
C ASN A 118 -0.66 -10.13 5.86
N GLY A 119 -0.52 -11.06 4.90
CA GLY A 119 0.41 -12.19 4.97
C GLY A 119 0.02 -13.31 5.95
N LEU A 120 -1.12 -13.20 6.64
CA LEU A 120 -1.47 -14.09 7.76
C LEU A 120 -2.01 -15.46 7.31
N LEU A 121 -2.47 -15.60 6.07
CA LEU A 121 -3.04 -16.84 5.55
C LEU A 121 -1.97 -17.66 4.80
N PRO A 122 -2.04 -19.00 4.82
CA PRO A 122 -1.21 -19.84 3.94
C PRO A 122 -1.34 -19.46 2.46
N SER A 123 -2.56 -19.11 2.02
CA SER A 123 -2.84 -18.62 0.67
C SER A 123 -2.15 -17.29 0.37
N SER A 124 -1.83 -16.45 1.37
CA SER A 124 -1.02 -15.25 1.16
C SER A 124 0.40 -15.63 0.74
N GLN A 125 1.00 -16.64 1.38
CA GLN A 125 2.34 -17.13 1.02
C GLN A 125 2.35 -17.72 -0.39
N GLU A 126 1.34 -18.52 -0.75
CA GLU A 126 1.16 -19.03 -2.11
C GLU A 126 1.04 -17.89 -3.14
N MET A 127 0.22 -16.89 -2.86
CA MET A 127 0.01 -15.76 -3.74
C MET A 127 1.28 -14.93 -3.94
N MET A 128 2.09 -14.74 -2.88
CA MET A 128 3.36 -14.02 -2.95
C MET A 128 4.41 -14.71 -3.83
N ARG A 129 4.30 -16.03 -4.08
CA ARG A 129 5.21 -16.76 -4.98
C ARG A 129 4.93 -16.53 -6.46
N HIS A 130 3.81 -15.92 -6.82
CA HIS A 130 3.44 -15.75 -8.22
C HIS A 130 4.42 -14.82 -8.96
N THR A 131 5.01 -15.29 -10.05
CA THR A 131 6.13 -14.61 -10.75
C THR A 131 5.74 -13.31 -11.46
N ARG A 132 4.44 -13.10 -11.70
CA ARG A 132 3.92 -11.88 -12.35
C ARG A 132 4.01 -10.64 -11.45
N TRP A 133 4.18 -10.78 -10.14
CA TRP A 133 4.31 -9.62 -9.25
C TRP A 133 5.61 -8.87 -9.51
N ASN A 134 5.51 -7.55 -9.63
CA ASN A 134 6.69 -6.67 -9.68
C ASN A 134 7.12 -6.22 -8.28
N SER A 135 6.20 -6.26 -7.31
CA SER A 135 6.43 -5.87 -5.93
C SER A 135 5.30 -6.34 -5.02
N ILE A 136 5.61 -6.54 -3.75
CA ILE A 136 4.68 -6.94 -2.71
C ILE A 136 4.85 -5.97 -1.53
N SER A 137 3.74 -5.52 -0.95
CA SER A 137 3.69 -4.83 0.35
C SER A 137 2.93 -5.72 1.33
N MET A 138 3.64 -6.20 2.34
CA MET A 138 3.06 -6.94 3.43
C MET A 138 2.82 -6.02 4.62
N SER A 139 1.60 -6.00 5.15
CA SER A 139 1.31 -5.29 6.40
C SER A 139 2.00 -5.98 7.57
N LEU A 140 2.79 -5.25 8.34
CA LEU A 140 3.52 -5.75 9.49
C LEU A 140 3.65 -4.64 10.52
N HIS A 141 2.76 -4.64 11.51
CA HIS A 141 2.55 -3.48 12.37
C HIS A 141 3.20 -3.58 13.75
N HIS A 142 3.88 -4.70 14.06
CA HIS A 142 4.58 -4.88 15.31
C HIS A 142 5.56 -6.06 15.24
N TYR A 143 6.66 -5.99 15.99
CA TYR A 143 7.67 -7.05 16.07
C TYR A 143 7.32 -8.16 17.07
N ASN A 144 6.51 -7.86 18.08
CA ASN A 144 5.94 -8.84 19.01
C ASN A 144 4.64 -9.45 18.43
N ARG A 145 4.60 -10.77 18.30
CA ARG A 145 3.48 -11.52 17.71
C ARG A 145 2.15 -11.39 18.46
N SER A 146 2.16 -11.35 19.79
CA SER A 146 0.95 -11.20 20.60
C SER A 146 0.30 -9.83 20.34
N ILE A 147 1.12 -8.78 20.37
CA ILE A 147 0.69 -7.42 20.06
C ILE A 147 0.26 -7.29 18.60
N LEU A 148 0.97 -7.95 17.68
CA LEU A 148 0.58 -7.99 16.27
C LEU A 148 -0.81 -8.62 16.09
N SER A 149 -1.09 -9.71 16.81
CA SER A 149 -2.41 -10.37 16.79
C SER A 149 -3.51 -9.45 17.34
N GLU A 150 -3.21 -8.71 18.41
CA GLU A 150 -4.11 -7.68 18.97
C GLU A 150 -4.42 -6.60 17.94
N ILE A 151 -3.39 -6.02 17.30
CA ILE A 151 -3.55 -4.99 16.26
C ILE A 151 -4.38 -5.50 15.08
N TYR A 152 -4.17 -6.75 14.67
CA TYR A 152 -4.95 -7.38 13.61
C TYR A 152 -6.37 -7.77 14.05
N GLY A 153 -6.65 -7.89 15.35
CA GLY A 153 -7.91 -8.43 15.86
C GLY A 153 -8.14 -9.89 15.45
N THR A 154 -7.07 -10.65 15.18
CA THR A 154 -7.08 -12.08 14.85
C THR A 154 -5.73 -12.70 15.20
N GLN A 155 -5.69 -14.01 15.37
CA GLN A 155 -4.45 -14.71 15.74
C GLN A 155 -3.46 -14.74 14.56
N THR A 156 -2.24 -14.27 14.79
CA THR A 156 -1.12 -14.50 13.87
C THR A 156 -0.60 -15.91 14.06
N LEU A 157 -0.69 -16.76 13.03
CA LEU A 157 -0.22 -18.16 13.09
C LEU A 157 1.32 -18.25 13.07
N ASP A 158 1.84 -19.40 13.51
CA ASP A 158 3.24 -19.73 13.35
C ASP A 158 3.56 -19.88 11.86
N GLY A 159 4.68 -19.31 11.42
CA GLY A 159 5.07 -19.33 10.00
C GLY A 159 4.38 -18.28 9.11
N ALA A 160 3.55 -17.38 9.65
CA ALA A 160 2.97 -16.26 8.89
C ALA A 160 4.02 -15.38 8.17
N PHE A 161 5.28 -15.45 8.63
CA PHE A 161 6.42 -14.72 8.06
C PHE A 161 7.56 -15.67 7.64
N ALA A 162 7.23 -16.89 7.20
CA ALA A 162 8.22 -17.87 6.75
C ALA A 162 8.81 -17.55 5.37
N PHE A 163 8.01 -16.97 4.47
CA PHE A 163 8.43 -16.57 3.10
C PHE A 163 9.04 -17.69 2.24
N GLU A 164 8.70 -18.95 2.51
CA GLU A 164 9.25 -20.08 1.77
C GLU A 164 8.89 -20.00 0.27
N GLY A 165 9.93 -19.96 -0.57
CA GLY A 165 9.82 -19.85 -2.02
C GLY A 165 9.38 -18.46 -2.53
N VAL A 166 9.21 -17.47 -1.65
CA VAL A 166 8.87 -16.09 -2.04
C VAL A 166 10.13 -15.36 -2.49
N ASN A 167 10.02 -14.60 -3.59
CA ASN A 167 11.10 -13.72 -4.02
C ASN A 167 11.20 -12.50 -3.08
N MET A 168 12.15 -12.52 -2.14
CA MET A 168 12.29 -11.48 -1.13
C MET A 168 12.74 -10.12 -1.69
N ASP A 169 13.38 -10.08 -2.87
CA ASP A 169 13.86 -8.82 -3.48
C ASP A 169 12.71 -7.86 -3.82
N ILE A 170 11.51 -8.41 -3.99
CA ILE A 170 10.31 -7.63 -4.34
C ILE A 170 9.38 -7.40 -3.15
N VAL A 171 9.69 -7.97 -1.96
CA VAL A 171 8.86 -7.87 -0.76
C VAL A 171 9.28 -6.65 0.07
N ASN A 172 8.30 -5.83 0.41
CA ASN A 172 8.45 -4.70 1.32
C ASN A 172 7.46 -4.89 2.47
N ALA A 173 7.84 -4.54 3.69
CA ALA A 173 6.89 -4.47 4.79
C ALA A 173 6.40 -3.03 5.01
N SER A 174 5.19 -2.87 5.54
CA SER A 174 4.62 -1.58 5.94
C SER A 174 4.08 -1.65 7.36
N CYS A 175 4.58 -0.77 8.22
CA CYS A 175 4.23 -0.64 9.63
C CYS A 175 3.46 0.67 9.85
N ASN A 176 2.27 0.60 10.45
CA ASN A 176 1.58 1.80 10.84
C ASN A 176 2.15 2.32 12.17
N LEU A 177 2.37 3.62 12.27
CA LEU A 177 2.68 4.27 13.53
C LEU A 177 1.38 4.45 14.31
N ILE A 178 1.26 3.75 15.44
CA ILE A 178 0.04 3.70 16.24
C ILE A 178 0.42 3.98 17.69
N ARG A 179 -0.20 5.01 18.29
CA ARG A 179 0.04 5.40 19.69
C ARG A 179 -0.22 4.23 20.64
N GLY A 180 0.74 3.96 21.52
CA GLY A 180 0.77 2.80 22.42
C GLY A 180 1.45 1.56 21.85
N TYR A 181 1.87 1.58 20.58
CA TYR A 181 2.57 0.49 19.91
C TYR A 181 3.91 0.98 19.33
N ILE A 182 3.99 1.19 18.02
CA ILE A 182 5.17 1.79 17.37
C ILE A 182 4.97 3.31 17.31
N ASP A 183 5.36 4.02 18.36
CA ASP A 183 5.10 5.45 18.53
C ASP A 183 6.29 6.30 19.00
N ASN A 184 7.47 5.68 19.15
CA ASN A 184 8.69 6.36 19.58
C ASN A 184 9.93 5.71 18.92
N ASN A 185 11.08 6.36 19.07
CA ASN A 185 12.32 5.95 18.40
C ASN A 185 12.83 4.57 18.86
N VAL A 186 12.60 4.19 20.12
CA VAL A 186 13.01 2.87 20.64
C VAL A 186 12.19 1.75 19.98
N GLU A 187 10.87 1.94 19.88
CA GLU A 187 9.97 0.96 19.24
C GLU A 187 10.20 0.87 17.73
N VAL A 188 10.47 2.01 17.08
CA VAL A 188 10.89 2.04 15.67
C VAL A 188 12.19 1.24 15.48
N GLU A 189 13.20 1.42 16.34
CA GLU A 189 14.46 0.67 16.22
C GLU A 189 14.25 -0.84 16.36
N LYS A 190 13.44 -1.28 17.32
CA LYS A 190 13.09 -2.71 17.47
C LYS A 190 12.41 -3.25 16.22
N MET A 191 11.50 -2.47 15.61
CA MET A 191 10.83 -2.84 14.37
C MET A 191 11.80 -2.93 13.19
N LEU A 192 12.76 -2.00 13.08
CA LEU A 192 13.82 -2.04 12.06
C LEU A 192 14.68 -3.31 12.17
N ARG A 193 15.13 -3.63 13.40
CA ARG A 193 15.91 -4.85 13.67
C ARG A 193 15.12 -6.11 13.36
N PHE A 194 13.83 -6.13 13.70
CA PHE A 194 12.95 -7.24 13.38
C PHE A 194 12.81 -7.44 11.87
N ALA A 195 12.63 -6.38 11.09
CA ALA A 195 12.57 -6.48 9.63
C ALA A 195 13.86 -7.07 9.02
N ILE A 196 15.03 -6.68 9.53
CA ILE A 196 16.32 -7.28 9.14
C ILE A 196 16.39 -8.77 9.51
N SER A 197 15.84 -9.18 10.66
CA SER A 197 15.80 -10.59 11.07
C SER A 197 14.95 -11.44 10.13
N LEU A 198 13.94 -10.84 9.48
CA LEU A 198 13.12 -11.46 8.43
C LEU A 198 13.74 -11.38 7.03
N SER A 199 14.94 -10.82 6.89
CA SER A 199 15.62 -10.59 5.60
C SER A 199 14.81 -9.72 4.63
N LEU A 200 13.99 -8.80 5.15
CA LEU A 200 13.26 -7.84 4.32
C LEU A 200 14.24 -6.79 3.77
N PRO A 201 14.19 -6.48 2.45
CA PRO A 201 15.03 -5.44 1.87
C PRO A 201 14.52 -4.04 2.19
N ARG A 202 13.20 -3.89 2.47
CA ARG A 202 12.57 -2.59 2.71
C ARG A 202 11.48 -2.63 3.77
N LEU A 203 11.46 -1.63 4.65
CA LEU A 203 10.41 -1.37 5.63
C LEU A 203 9.89 0.07 5.52
N GLY A 204 8.58 0.22 5.42
CA GLY A 204 7.89 1.50 5.50
C GLY A 204 7.28 1.74 6.87
N PHE A 205 7.34 2.98 7.36
CA PHE A 205 6.44 3.44 8.42
C PHE A 205 5.44 4.45 7.85
N VAL A 206 4.18 4.29 8.23
CA VAL A 206 3.05 5.05 7.69
C VAL A 206 2.26 5.63 8.87
N ALA A 207 2.03 6.95 8.89
CA ALA A 207 1.14 7.53 9.89
C ALA A 207 -0.30 7.19 9.53
N LEU A 208 -1.13 6.97 10.55
CA LEU A 208 -2.55 6.71 10.33
C LEU A 208 -3.21 7.89 9.61
N MET A 209 -3.89 7.60 8.50
CA MET A 209 -4.83 8.55 7.90
C MET A 209 -6.05 8.67 8.82
N LYS A 210 -6.52 9.89 9.08
CA LYS A 210 -7.61 10.19 10.03
C LYS A 210 -9.01 9.84 9.47
N VAL A 211 -9.17 8.62 8.97
CA VAL A 211 -10.37 8.12 8.28
C VAL A 211 -11.44 7.51 9.21
N ASN A 212 -11.09 7.22 10.46
CA ASN A 212 -12.02 6.76 11.49
C ASN A 212 -11.55 7.23 12.88
N ASP A 213 -12.39 7.01 13.91
CA ASP A 213 -12.11 7.53 15.25
C ASP A 213 -10.92 6.85 15.93
N TYR A 214 -10.67 5.58 15.63
CA TYR A 214 -9.45 4.91 16.09
C TYR A 214 -8.21 5.60 15.55
N CYS A 215 -8.17 5.87 14.24
CA CYS A 215 -7.04 6.56 13.61
C CYS A 215 -6.83 7.96 14.16
N LYS A 216 -7.90 8.72 14.42
CA LYS A 216 -7.79 10.06 15.03
C LYS A 216 -7.19 9.99 16.44
N LYS A 217 -7.68 9.04 17.27
CA LYS A 217 -7.25 8.88 18.66
C LYS A 217 -5.82 8.37 18.79
N HIS A 218 -5.41 7.45 17.91
CA HIS A 218 -4.12 6.77 17.96
C HIS A 218 -3.10 7.32 16.95
N TYR A 219 -3.36 8.51 16.38
CA TYR A 219 -2.45 9.18 15.46
C TYR A 219 -1.10 9.48 16.12
N VAL A 220 -0.03 9.27 15.36
CA VAL A 220 1.33 9.66 15.67
C VAL A 220 1.84 10.45 14.47
N ASP A 221 2.15 11.73 14.66
CA ASP A 221 2.88 12.48 13.64
C ASP A 221 4.32 11.99 13.59
N PHE A 222 4.88 11.90 12.38
CA PHE A 222 6.30 11.56 12.21
C PHE A 222 7.22 12.52 12.95
N ASP A 223 6.82 13.79 13.09
CA ASP A 223 7.64 14.79 13.77
C ASP A 223 7.67 14.56 15.29
N GLU A 224 6.79 13.71 15.84
CA GLU A 224 6.84 13.27 17.24
C GLU A 224 7.98 12.25 17.49
N ILE A 225 8.43 11.53 16.44
CA ILE A 225 9.47 10.51 16.55
C ILE A 225 10.82 11.10 16.15
N ASN A 226 11.78 11.09 17.09
CA ASN A 226 13.15 11.50 16.81
C ASN A 226 13.93 10.41 16.07
N PHE A 227 13.74 10.30 14.75
CA PHE A 227 14.45 9.35 13.89
C PHE A 227 15.96 9.62 13.83
N THR A 228 16.40 10.87 14.01
CA THR A 228 17.84 11.21 14.01
C THR A 228 18.60 10.60 15.21
N ASN A 229 17.88 10.25 16.28
CA ASN A 229 18.46 9.59 17.44
C ASN A 229 18.49 8.06 17.32
N ILE A 230 17.98 7.48 16.22
CA ILE A 230 18.04 6.03 16.01
C ILE A 230 19.44 5.68 15.50
N PRO A 231 20.21 4.85 16.24
CA PRO A 231 21.57 4.49 15.83
C PRO A 231 21.59 3.86 14.44
N HIS A 232 22.55 4.25 13.59
CA HIS A 232 22.75 3.69 12.25
C HIS A 232 21.57 3.85 11.28
N LEU A 233 20.66 4.78 11.54
CA LEU A 233 19.64 5.23 10.60
C LEU A 233 20.09 6.50 9.90
N TYR A 234 20.34 6.41 8.60
CA TYR A 234 20.91 7.49 7.79
C TYR A 234 19.85 8.06 6.86
N PHE A 235 19.57 9.36 6.98
CA PHE A 235 18.67 10.07 6.07
C PHE A 235 19.24 10.09 4.65
N THR A 236 18.39 9.88 3.65
CA THR A 236 18.80 9.95 2.23
C THR A 236 18.12 11.09 1.48
N GLU A 237 16.79 11.14 1.51
CA GLU A 237 16.01 12.15 0.81
C GLU A 237 14.67 12.41 1.50
N SER A 238 14.06 13.55 1.20
CA SER A 238 12.69 13.87 1.60
C SER A 238 11.91 14.41 0.43
N ARG A 239 10.62 14.09 0.38
CA ARG A 239 9.70 14.59 -0.63
C ARG A 239 8.43 15.08 0.02
N ASN A 240 7.82 16.09 -0.56
CA ASN A 240 6.54 16.60 -0.07
C ASN A 240 5.65 17.07 -1.21
N ARG A 241 4.37 17.20 -0.89
CA ARG A 241 3.36 17.86 -1.71
C ARG A 241 2.60 18.84 -0.83
N GLY A 242 3.28 19.91 -0.42
CA GLY A 242 2.68 20.96 0.41
C GLY A 242 2.05 20.38 1.67
N ALA A 243 0.76 20.67 1.89
CA ALA A 243 0.01 20.21 3.05
C ALA A 243 -0.58 18.79 2.89
N ASP A 244 -0.56 18.20 1.69
CA ASP A 244 -1.24 16.93 1.43
C ASP A 244 -0.45 15.73 1.96
N CYS A 245 0.86 15.70 1.71
CA CYS A 245 1.72 14.61 2.16
C CYS A 245 3.19 15.00 2.32
N LYS A 246 3.86 14.33 3.25
CA LYS A 246 5.32 14.38 3.47
C LYS A 246 5.89 12.97 3.57
N CYS A 247 7.06 12.79 2.99
CA CYS A 247 7.73 11.51 2.85
C CYS A 247 9.22 11.69 3.10
N SER A 248 9.87 10.71 3.71
CA SER A 248 11.32 10.66 3.83
C SER A 248 11.81 9.24 3.61
N ASN A 249 13.05 9.11 3.14
CA ASN A 249 13.71 7.83 2.93
C ASN A 249 15.02 7.83 3.75
N TYR A 250 15.39 6.64 4.21
CA TYR A 250 16.56 6.38 5.04
C TYR A 250 17.18 5.04 4.66
N LEU A 251 18.42 4.83 5.06
CA LEU A 251 19.09 3.53 5.09
C LEU A 251 19.39 3.17 6.53
N TYR A 252 19.02 1.96 6.94
CA TYR A 252 19.34 1.44 8.27
C TYR A 252 20.38 0.33 8.14
N ASN A 253 21.45 0.39 8.93
CA ASN A 253 22.45 -0.67 9.01
C ASN A 253 22.37 -1.37 10.37
N HIS A 254 22.23 -2.71 10.35
CA HIS A 254 22.41 -3.52 11.54
C HIS A 254 23.28 -4.74 11.21
N ASN A 255 24.43 -4.86 11.88
CA ASN A 255 25.39 -5.95 11.71
C ASN A 255 25.77 -6.21 10.23
N GLY A 256 25.98 -5.14 9.45
CA GLY A 256 26.38 -5.22 8.06
C GLY A 256 25.25 -5.52 7.08
N ARG A 257 24.00 -5.66 7.54
CA ARG A 257 22.81 -5.76 6.69
C ARG A 257 22.17 -4.39 6.53
N ILE A 258 21.84 -4.04 5.29
CA ILE A 258 21.17 -2.79 4.93
C ILE A 258 19.68 -3.04 4.75
N LEU A 259 18.89 -2.17 5.35
CA LEU A 259 17.44 -2.09 5.18
C LEU A 259 17.11 -0.72 4.59
N GLU A 260 16.40 -0.71 3.46
CA GLU A 260 15.80 0.53 2.95
C GLU A 260 14.59 0.89 3.80
N VAL A 261 14.54 2.13 4.24
CA VAL A 261 13.49 2.61 5.14
C VAL A 261 12.79 3.79 4.51
N TYR A 262 11.46 3.78 4.55
CA TYR A 262 10.68 4.91 4.05
C TYR A 262 9.58 5.32 5.02
N MET A 263 9.30 6.61 5.06
CA MET A 263 8.27 7.22 5.90
C MET A 263 7.22 7.85 5.00
N ARG A 264 5.93 7.67 5.30
CA ARG A 264 4.83 8.29 4.55
C ARG A 264 3.79 8.88 5.51
N ASN A 265 3.64 10.20 5.50
CA ASN A 265 2.54 10.90 6.14
C ASN A 265 1.59 11.41 5.07
N TYR A 266 0.37 10.88 5.05
CA TYR A 266 -0.69 11.38 4.18
C TYR A 266 -1.67 12.18 5.02
N SER A 267 -1.39 13.48 5.13
CA SER A 267 -2.10 14.40 6.02
C SER A 267 -3.51 14.73 5.52
N ASN A 268 -3.70 14.83 4.19
CA ASN A 268 -4.99 15.13 3.59
C ASN A 268 -5.62 13.86 2.97
N PRO A 269 -6.57 13.19 3.65
CA PRO A 269 -7.21 11.98 3.12
C PRO A 269 -8.04 12.21 1.86
N ASN A 270 -8.42 13.46 1.57
CA ASN A 270 -9.24 13.80 0.41
C ASN A 270 -8.41 14.06 -0.85
N TYR A 271 -7.09 14.18 -0.72
CA TYR A 271 -6.22 14.29 -1.88
C TYR A 271 -6.29 12.98 -2.69
N CYS A 272 -6.61 13.06 -3.99
CA CYS A 272 -6.87 11.86 -4.80
C CYS A 272 -6.41 11.99 -6.27
N GLU A 273 -5.67 13.05 -6.62
CA GLU A 273 -5.15 13.19 -7.99
C GLU A 273 -4.35 11.96 -8.40
N SER A 274 -4.51 11.53 -9.66
CA SER A 274 -3.85 10.34 -10.21
C SER A 274 -4.10 9.04 -9.43
N THR A 275 -5.16 8.98 -8.62
CA THR A 275 -5.53 7.78 -7.86
C THR A 275 -6.92 7.34 -8.25
N LEU A 276 -7.04 6.12 -8.75
CA LEU A 276 -8.31 5.50 -9.10
C LEU A 276 -8.52 4.25 -8.24
N LEU A 277 -9.77 3.96 -7.91
CA LEU A 277 -10.18 2.75 -7.20
C LEU A 277 -11.23 2.02 -8.03
N TYR A 278 -10.97 0.76 -8.36
CA TYR A 278 -11.96 -0.18 -8.87
C TYR A 278 -12.31 -1.15 -7.75
N ASP A 279 -13.58 -1.18 -7.33
CA ASP A 279 -14.05 -2.01 -6.21
C ASP A 279 -14.63 -3.36 -6.63
N GLY A 280 -14.41 -3.75 -7.88
CA GLY A 280 -14.97 -4.95 -8.49
C GLY A 280 -16.27 -4.71 -9.24
N GLN A 281 -16.91 -3.54 -9.08
CA GLN A 281 -18.13 -3.16 -9.81
C GLN A 281 -18.07 -1.74 -10.36
N TYR A 282 -17.51 -0.80 -9.63
CA TYR A 282 -17.49 0.61 -9.95
C TYR A 282 -16.07 1.15 -9.89
N LEU A 283 -15.75 2.01 -10.84
CA LEU A 283 -14.53 2.82 -10.85
C LEU A 283 -14.78 4.18 -10.20
N ARG A 284 -13.83 4.64 -9.39
CA ARG A 284 -13.88 5.89 -8.63
C ARG A 284 -12.57 6.66 -8.69
N GLN A 285 -12.59 7.97 -8.46
CA GLN A 285 -11.39 8.77 -8.23
C GLN A 285 -11.11 8.96 -6.74
N GLY A 286 -10.07 8.30 -6.23
CA GLY A 286 -9.82 8.21 -4.79
C GLY A 286 -10.66 7.13 -4.13
N PHE A 287 -10.86 7.26 -2.81
CA PHE A 287 -11.42 6.20 -1.96
C PHE A 287 -12.76 6.57 -1.30
N HIS A 288 -13.36 7.70 -1.67
CA HIS A 288 -14.69 8.11 -1.21
C HIS A 288 -15.77 7.36 -1.98
N ASP A 289 -17.00 7.30 -1.45
CA ASP A 289 -18.07 6.48 -2.05
C ASP A 289 -18.88 7.20 -3.15
N ASP A 290 -18.88 8.55 -3.14
CA ASP A 290 -19.75 9.43 -3.92
C ASP A 290 -19.14 9.92 -5.25
N ASN A 291 -18.01 9.35 -5.66
CA ASN A 291 -17.16 9.81 -6.77
C ASN A 291 -17.06 8.76 -7.91
N ILE A 292 -18.16 8.05 -8.19
CA ILE A 292 -18.21 7.00 -9.23
C ILE A 292 -18.05 7.61 -10.62
N ILE A 293 -17.14 7.02 -11.39
CA ILE A 293 -16.77 7.39 -12.77
C ILE A 293 -17.40 6.42 -13.77
N TYR A 294 -17.42 5.12 -13.47
CA TYR A 294 -17.87 4.08 -14.40
C TYR A 294 -18.36 2.82 -13.69
#